data_AF-A0A452YUS0-F1
#
_entry.id   AF-A0A452YUS0-F1
#
_cell.length_a   1.000
_cell.length_b   1.000
_cell.length_c   1.000
_cell.angle_alpha   90.00
_cell.angle_beta   90.00
_cell.angle_gamma   90.00
#
_symmetry.space_group_name_H-M   'P 1'
#
loop_
_entity.id
_entity.type
_entity.pdbx_description
1 polymer ?
#
loop_
_entity_poly.entity_id
_entity_poly.type
_entity_poly.pdbx_seq_one_letter_code
_entity_poly.pdbx_strand_id
1 'polypeptide(L)'
;MVVEAQSARTESTMSDSDSIDARSSWSGSDKDEAETLSDAMIFRYCLEGTYERSTFLKGAASSINVDDLITLANEVSLYSGCSHHRNQILISKQLLEEGAVTWSIISKNKERALWSSAVPEIMSKFMDIAHSTNRGLSEQDLEVLKGIAGCGADLGRNEFDRLWYWLYPVAVSLSKDKINSLWGCTAPAWIEGLITTEEAENALRSSRELLKKPGTFVLRFPTTRSWPHPDAGSLVVTYVGSDNSIHHRLLSLDVSDARAGSLQDLLLQEPELLQLGRVDRLPTAMKYYSSVL
;
A
#
# COMPACT_ATOMS: atom_id res chain seq x y z
N MET A 1 -15.87 47.64 -59.13
CA MET A 1 -16.82 46.54 -59.37
C MET A 1 -16.56 45.53 -58.25
N VAL A 2 -17.39 45.34 -57.21
CA VAL A 2 -18.87 45.23 -57.14
C VAL A 2 -19.31 44.03 -58.00
N VAL A 3 -19.86 42.89 -57.54
CA VAL A 3 -20.26 42.28 -56.23
C VAL A 3 -20.25 40.72 -56.38
N GLU A 4 -20.49 39.81 -55.42
CA GLU A 4 -20.90 39.88 -53.99
C GLU A 4 -20.23 38.80 -53.09
N ALA A 5 -20.98 38.06 -52.25
CA ALA A 5 -20.54 36.99 -51.34
C ALA A 5 -21.61 35.85 -51.21
N GLN A 6 -21.41 34.91 -50.26
CA GLN A 6 -22.26 33.75 -49.87
C GLN A 6 -22.07 32.44 -50.68
N SER A 7 -22.28 31.23 -50.14
CA SER A 7 -22.20 30.70 -48.75
C SER A 7 -22.28 29.14 -48.78
N ALA A 8 -21.77 28.49 -47.71
CA ALA A 8 -22.15 27.16 -47.18
C ALA A 8 -22.20 25.87 -48.07
N ARG A 9 -21.17 25.03 -47.85
CA ARG A 9 -21.24 23.66 -47.25
C ARG A 9 -21.76 22.43 -48.05
N THR A 10 -20.93 21.38 -48.04
CA THR A 10 -21.22 19.91 -48.21
C THR A 10 -21.81 19.46 -49.57
N GLU A 11 -21.42 18.35 -50.20
CA GLU A 11 -21.17 16.99 -49.68
C GLU A 11 -20.08 16.25 -50.50
N SER A 12 -19.33 15.34 -49.86
CA SER A 12 -18.63 14.25 -50.57
C SER A 12 -18.58 13.00 -49.70
N THR A 13 -19.46 12.06 -50.03
CA THR A 13 -19.66 10.77 -49.37
C THR A 13 -18.35 9.97 -49.28
N MET A 14 -18.00 9.47 -48.09
CA MET A 14 -17.10 8.33 -47.93
C MET A 14 -17.84 7.23 -47.16
N SER A 15 -17.61 5.99 -47.58
CA SER A 15 -18.42 4.82 -47.20
C SER A 15 -18.04 4.26 -45.83
N ASP A 16 -19.06 3.87 -45.07
CA ASP A 16 -18.91 3.10 -43.84
C ASP A 16 -18.37 1.68 -44.12
N SER A 17 -17.60 1.13 -43.16
CA SER A 17 -17.40 -0.31 -42.94
C SER A 17 -16.74 -0.58 -41.58
N ASP A 18 -17.42 -0.22 -40.49
CA ASP A 18 -17.06 -0.70 -39.14
C ASP A 18 -17.59 -2.12 -38.93
N SER A 19 -16.74 -3.14 -39.08
CA SER A 19 -17.08 -4.52 -38.69
C SER A 19 -16.56 -4.84 -37.30
N ILE A 20 -17.40 -4.61 -36.29
CA ILE A 20 -17.16 -5.06 -34.91
C ILE A 20 -17.43 -6.56 -34.75
N ASP A 21 -16.42 -7.40 -34.95
CA ASP A 21 -16.51 -8.81 -34.53
C ASP A 21 -15.16 -9.39 -34.09
N ALA A 22 -14.84 -9.21 -32.80
CA ALA A 22 -13.68 -9.77 -32.13
C ALA A 22 -14.10 -10.73 -31.00
N ARG A 23 -14.99 -11.67 -31.32
CA ARG A 23 -15.38 -12.78 -30.42
C ARG A 23 -14.71 -14.07 -30.85
N SER A 24 -13.38 -14.17 -30.67
CA SER A 24 -12.65 -15.42 -30.89
C SER A 24 -12.90 -16.42 -29.77
N SER A 25 -13.86 -17.32 -29.97
CA SER A 25 -13.92 -18.59 -29.25
C SER A 25 -12.66 -19.41 -29.52
N TRP A 26 -11.99 -19.92 -28.49
CA TRP A 26 -10.85 -20.83 -28.65
C TRP A 26 -11.26 -22.27 -28.34
N SER A 27 -10.96 -23.18 -29.27
CA SER A 27 -11.25 -24.61 -29.19
C SER A 27 -10.24 -25.42 -30.01
N GLY A 28 -9.58 -26.40 -29.39
CA GLY A 28 -8.47 -27.19 -29.97
C GLY A 28 -7.13 -26.70 -29.42
N SER A 29 -6.49 -27.36 -28.45
CA SER A 29 -5.85 -28.70 -28.47
C SER A 29 -4.53 -28.70 -29.24
N ASP A 30 -3.41 -28.69 -28.53
CA ASP A 30 -2.63 -29.92 -28.29
C ASP A 30 -1.72 -29.75 -27.05
N LYS A 31 -1.03 -30.82 -26.63
CA LYS A 31 -0.47 -31.01 -25.28
C LYS A 31 1.04 -30.81 -25.17
N ASP A 32 1.48 -30.67 -23.92
CA ASP A 32 2.87 -30.76 -23.43
C ASP A 32 3.81 -29.58 -23.73
N GLU A 33 3.27 -28.37 -23.69
CA GLU A 33 3.98 -27.28 -23.01
C GLU A 33 3.55 -27.30 -21.54
N ALA A 34 4.50 -27.30 -20.60
CA ALA A 34 4.19 -26.88 -19.23
C ALA A 34 3.64 -25.44 -19.32
N GLU A 35 2.63 -25.09 -18.52
CA GLU A 35 1.92 -23.79 -18.60
C GLU A 35 2.83 -22.61 -18.22
N THR A 36 3.82 -22.29 -19.06
CA THR A 36 4.65 -21.11 -18.95
C THR A 36 3.75 -19.88 -19.05
N LEU A 37 3.86 -19.01 -18.06
CA LEU A 37 3.11 -17.76 -17.98
C LEU A 37 3.26 -16.99 -19.29
N SER A 38 2.17 -16.86 -20.04
CA SER A 38 2.24 -16.20 -21.35
C SER A 38 2.65 -14.73 -21.21
N ASP A 39 3.45 -14.22 -22.16
CA ASP A 39 3.76 -12.79 -22.28
C ASP A 39 2.52 -11.92 -22.18
N ALA A 40 1.40 -12.37 -22.77
CA ALA A 40 0.11 -11.69 -22.74
C ALA A 40 -0.49 -11.53 -21.32
N MET A 41 -0.18 -12.41 -20.38
CA MET A 41 -0.55 -12.26 -18.96
C MET A 41 0.36 -11.25 -18.25
N ILE A 42 1.66 -11.29 -18.54
CA ILE A 42 2.67 -10.40 -17.95
C ILE A 42 2.43 -8.96 -18.38
N PHE A 43 2.32 -8.70 -19.69
CA PHE A 43 1.98 -7.39 -20.24
C PHE A 43 0.64 -6.86 -19.70
N ARG A 44 -0.37 -7.73 -19.59
CA ARG A 44 -1.66 -7.38 -19.02
C ARG A 44 -1.52 -6.91 -17.57
N TYR A 45 -0.84 -7.67 -16.71
CA TYR A 45 -0.58 -7.28 -15.33
C TYR A 45 0.17 -5.95 -15.23
N CYS A 46 1.16 -5.72 -16.10
CA CYS A 46 1.90 -4.45 -16.14
C CYS A 46 1.01 -3.25 -16.49
N LEU A 47 0.04 -3.40 -17.40
CA LEU A 47 -0.84 -2.30 -17.86
C LEU A 47 -2.12 -2.12 -17.03
N GLU A 48 -2.56 -3.16 -16.32
CA GLU A 48 -3.82 -3.18 -15.58
C GLU A 48 -3.83 -2.31 -14.31
N GLY A 49 -5.04 -1.97 -13.84
CA GLY A 49 -5.25 -1.28 -12.58
C GLY A 49 -5.09 -2.18 -11.35
N THR A 50 -5.11 -1.57 -10.17
CA THR A 50 -4.97 -2.30 -8.89
C THR A 50 -6.09 -3.30 -8.65
N TYR A 51 -7.30 -3.06 -9.19
CA TYR A 51 -8.45 -3.94 -9.04
C TYR A 51 -8.31 -5.22 -9.88
N GLU A 52 -7.92 -5.07 -11.13
CA GLU A 52 -7.72 -6.15 -12.10
C GLU A 52 -6.53 -7.01 -11.65
N ARG A 53 -5.40 -6.39 -11.27
CA ARG A 53 -4.25 -7.07 -10.64
C ARG A 53 -4.66 -7.86 -9.39
N SER A 54 -5.54 -7.31 -8.54
CA SER A 54 -6.01 -8.03 -7.34
C SER A 54 -6.86 -9.24 -7.70
N THR A 55 -7.73 -9.09 -8.71
CA THR A 55 -8.57 -10.17 -9.24
C THR A 55 -7.72 -11.29 -9.83
N PHE A 56 -6.72 -10.93 -10.65
CA PHE A 56 -5.75 -11.86 -11.21
C PHE A 56 -5.00 -12.64 -10.12
N LEU A 57 -4.38 -11.95 -9.14
CA LEU A 57 -3.62 -12.62 -8.08
C LEU A 57 -4.49 -13.51 -7.18
N LYS A 58 -5.75 -13.11 -6.91
CA LYS A 58 -6.71 -13.96 -6.19
C LYS A 58 -7.08 -15.23 -6.94
N GLY A 59 -7.24 -15.13 -8.27
CA GLY A 59 -7.48 -16.29 -9.12
C GLY A 59 -6.26 -17.21 -9.22
N ALA A 60 -5.05 -16.63 -9.29
CA ALA A 60 -3.81 -17.37 -9.41
C ALA A 60 -3.37 -18.06 -8.11
N ALA A 61 -3.57 -17.44 -6.93
CA ALA A 61 -2.96 -17.89 -5.67
C ALA A 61 -3.25 -19.35 -5.27
N SER A 62 -4.41 -19.90 -5.66
CA SER A 62 -4.80 -21.28 -5.36
C SER A 62 -4.20 -22.32 -6.31
N SER A 63 -3.74 -21.93 -7.49
CA SER A 63 -3.23 -22.82 -8.55
C SER A 63 -1.74 -22.64 -8.84
N ILE A 64 -1.24 -21.41 -8.79
CA ILE A 64 0.16 -21.09 -9.07
C ILE A 64 1.08 -21.70 -7.99
N ASN A 65 2.15 -22.36 -8.42
CA ASN A 65 3.21 -22.81 -7.51
C ASN A 65 4.15 -21.63 -7.16
N VAL A 66 5.11 -21.86 -6.26
CA VAL A 66 6.00 -20.80 -5.77
C VAL A 66 7.01 -20.36 -6.82
N ASP A 67 7.51 -21.28 -7.64
CA ASP A 67 8.53 -21.00 -8.66
C ASP A 67 7.95 -20.20 -9.84
N ASP A 68 6.73 -20.52 -10.27
CA ASP A 68 5.99 -19.75 -11.27
C ASP A 68 5.63 -18.35 -10.72
N LEU A 69 5.26 -18.24 -9.44
CA LEU A 69 5.00 -16.94 -8.81
C LEU A 69 6.27 -16.07 -8.73
N ILE A 70 7.43 -16.68 -8.48
CA ILE A 70 8.74 -16.00 -8.53
C ILE A 70 9.06 -15.56 -9.97
N THR A 71 8.79 -16.41 -10.95
CA THR A 71 9.01 -16.13 -12.38
C THR A 71 8.17 -14.94 -12.82
N LEU A 72 6.85 -15.00 -12.59
CA LEU A 72 5.92 -13.88 -12.80
C LEU A 72 6.42 -12.58 -12.16
N ALA A 73 6.83 -12.64 -10.89
CA ALA A 73 7.27 -11.48 -10.13
C ALA A 73 8.54 -10.85 -10.74
N ASN A 74 9.49 -11.68 -11.19
CA ASN A 74 10.72 -11.21 -11.83
C ASN A 74 10.44 -10.60 -13.21
N GLU A 75 9.58 -11.22 -14.03
CA GLU A 75 9.26 -10.73 -15.38
C GLU A 75 8.42 -9.46 -15.33
N VAL A 76 7.39 -9.39 -14.49
CA VAL A 76 6.65 -8.15 -14.24
C VAL A 76 7.59 -7.04 -13.76
N SER A 77 8.55 -7.35 -12.88
CA SER A 77 9.56 -6.38 -12.44
C SER A 77 10.42 -5.85 -13.59
N LEU A 78 10.79 -6.73 -14.53
CA LEU A 78 11.60 -6.40 -15.70
C LEU A 78 10.82 -5.51 -16.67
N TYR A 79 9.61 -5.92 -17.07
CA TYR A 79 8.79 -5.21 -18.05
C TYR A 79 8.17 -3.91 -17.52
N SER A 80 7.86 -3.82 -16.22
CA SER A 80 7.40 -2.57 -15.60
C SER A 80 8.55 -1.63 -15.18
N GLY A 81 9.79 -2.12 -15.16
CA GLY A 81 10.94 -1.39 -14.60
C GLY A 81 10.83 -1.10 -13.09
N CYS A 82 9.98 -1.83 -12.35
CA CYS A 82 9.60 -1.49 -10.97
C CYS A 82 9.65 -2.70 -10.02
N SER A 83 10.65 -2.72 -9.13
CA SER A 83 10.85 -3.75 -8.10
C SER A 83 9.68 -3.87 -7.10
N HIS A 84 8.88 -2.81 -6.96
CA HIS A 84 7.73 -2.82 -6.06
C HIS A 84 6.65 -3.83 -6.49
N HIS A 85 6.39 -3.98 -7.80
CA HIS A 85 5.43 -4.99 -8.29
C HIS A 85 5.85 -6.41 -7.94
N ARG A 86 7.15 -6.72 -8.04
CA ARG A 86 7.73 -8.00 -7.64
C ARG A 86 7.33 -8.36 -6.21
N ASN A 87 7.49 -7.43 -5.29
CA ASN A 87 7.20 -7.65 -3.87
C ASN A 87 5.70 -7.95 -3.65
N GLN A 88 4.79 -7.21 -4.29
CA GLN A 88 3.33 -7.43 -4.16
C GLN A 88 2.87 -8.78 -4.73
N ILE A 89 3.53 -9.26 -5.79
CA ILE A 89 3.28 -10.59 -6.36
C ILE A 89 3.81 -11.66 -5.42
N LEU A 90 5.06 -11.57 -4.96
CA LEU A 90 5.66 -12.59 -4.09
C LEU A 90 4.90 -12.81 -2.78
N ILE A 91 4.39 -11.75 -2.14
CA ILE A 91 3.61 -11.89 -0.89
C ILE A 91 2.18 -12.37 -1.10
N SER A 92 1.65 -12.35 -2.34
CA SER A 92 0.22 -12.48 -2.62
C SER A 92 -0.39 -13.79 -2.10
N LYS A 93 0.29 -14.91 -2.30
CA LYS A 93 -0.18 -16.24 -1.89
C LYS A 93 -0.32 -16.34 -0.38
N GLN A 94 0.78 -16.05 0.34
CA GLN A 94 0.81 -16.10 1.80
C GLN A 94 -0.15 -15.08 2.44
N LEU A 95 -0.25 -13.86 1.88
CA LEU A 95 -1.21 -12.84 2.27
C LEU A 95 -2.65 -13.36 2.21
N LEU A 96 -3.04 -14.06 1.14
CA LEU A 96 -4.40 -14.55 0.96
C LEU A 96 -4.68 -15.77 1.85
N GLU A 97 -3.73 -16.70 1.97
CA GLU A 97 -3.82 -17.89 2.81
C GLU A 97 -3.91 -17.52 4.31
N GLU A 98 -2.98 -16.72 4.82
CA GLU A 98 -3.01 -16.25 6.21
C GLU A 98 -4.22 -15.37 6.49
N GLY A 99 -4.65 -14.54 5.54
CA GLY A 99 -5.86 -13.72 5.68
C GLY A 99 -7.12 -14.57 5.81
N ALA A 100 -7.23 -15.66 5.06
CA ALA A 100 -8.35 -16.60 5.18
C ALA A 100 -8.36 -17.33 6.54
N VAL A 101 -7.19 -17.79 7.01
CA VAL A 101 -7.04 -18.44 8.33
C VAL A 101 -7.38 -17.46 9.46
N THR A 102 -6.79 -16.26 9.44
CA THR A 102 -7.01 -15.20 10.43
C THR A 102 -8.48 -14.78 10.48
N TRP A 103 -9.14 -14.63 9.32
CA TRP A 103 -10.59 -14.37 9.28
C TRP A 103 -11.41 -15.51 9.88
N SER A 104 -11.06 -16.77 9.62
CA SER A 104 -11.76 -17.93 10.20
C SER A 104 -11.70 -17.91 11.74
N ILE A 105 -10.53 -17.61 12.31
CA ILE A 105 -10.32 -17.48 13.76
C ILE A 105 -11.15 -16.33 14.35
N ILE A 106 -11.05 -15.13 13.76
CA ILE A 106 -11.75 -13.92 14.21
C ILE A 106 -13.27 -14.10 14.14
N SER A 107 -13.77 -14.59 13.00
CA SER A 107 -15.20 -14.73 12.74
C SER A 107 -15.83 -15.93 13.44
N LYS A 108 -15.04 -16.95 13.79
CA LYS A 108 -15.53 -18.25 14.26
C LYS A 108 -16.55 -18.85 13.29
N ASN A 109 -16.25 -18.73 11.99
CA ASN A 109 -17.10 -19.12 10.86
C ASN A 109 -18.45 -18.38 10.76
N LYS A 110 -18.54 -17.14 11.27
CA LYS A 110 -19.69 -16.25 11.09
C LYS A 110 -19.43 -15.21 9.99
N GLU A 111 -20.48 -14.51 9.57
CA GLU A 111 -20.34 -13.40 8.61
C GLU A 111 -19.67 -12.15 9.22
N ARG A 112 -19.78 -11.97 10.54
CA ARG A 112 -19.27 -10.79 11.28
C ARG A 112 -18.67 -11.16 12.64
N ALA A 113 -17.75 -10.33 13.11
CA ALA A 113 -17.14 -10.38 14.43
C ALA A 113 -17.15 -8.99 15.09
N LEU A 114 -17.10 -8.94 16.42
CA LEU A 114 -16.88 -7.69 17.14
C LEU A 114 -15.42 -7.25 16.99
N TRP A 115 -15.18 -5.96 16.69
CA TRP A 115 -13.85 -5.37 16.58
C TRP A 115 -12.98 -5.67 17.80
N SER A 116 -13.53 -5.47 19.01
CA SER A 116 -12.84 -5.76 20.28
C SER A 116 -12.43 -7.23 20.46
N SER A 117 -13.13 -8.16 19.80
CA SER A 117 -12.78 -9.58 19.78
C SER A 117 -11.79 -9.95 18.66
N ALA A 118 -11.69 -9.13 17.62
CA ALA A 118 -10.75 -9.30 16.51
C ALA A 118 -9.35 -8.76 16.84
N VAL A 119 -9.27 -7.66 17.59
CA VAL A 119 -8.02 -6.96 17.96
C VAL A 119 -6.90 -7.89 18.47
N PRO A 120 -7.13 -8.85 19.40
CA PRO A 120 -6.05 -9.71 19.89
C PRO A 120 -5.41 -10.57 18.79
N GLU A 121 -6.21 -11.11 17.88
CA GLU A 121 -5.72 -11.94 16.76
C GLU A 121 -4.98 -11.08 15.72
N ILE A 122 -5.53 -9.90 15.39
CA ILE A 122 -4.89 -8.92 14.49
C ILE A 122 -3.51 -8.51 15.04
N MET A 123 -3.42 -8.22 16.33
CA MET A 123 -2.16 -7.84 16.98
C MET A 123 -1.17 -9.01 17.04
N SER A 124 -1.64 -10.23 17.36
CA SER A 124 -0.83 -11.44 17.34
C SER A 124 -0.20 -11.67 15.96
N LYS A 125 -1.01 -11.63 14.91
CA LYS A 125 -0.57 -11.80 13.52
C LYS A 125 0.37 -10.69 13.06
N PHE A 126 0.11 -9.44 13.43
CA PHE A 126 1.03 -8.35 13.14
C PHE A 126 2.42 -8.59 13.73
N MET A 127 2.52 -8.99 15.01
CA MET A 127 3.81 -9.23 15.67
C MET A 127 4.56 -10.43 15.08
N ASP A 128 3.84 -11.50 14.76
CA ASP A 128 4.34 -12.72 14.10
C ASP A 128 4.99 -12.38 12.74
N ILE A 129 4.23 -11.76 11.83
CA ILE A 129 4.68 -11.39 10.49
C ILE A 129 5.79 -10.33 10.53
N ALA A 130 5.67 -9.31 11.38
CA ALA A 130 6.67 -8.23 11.50
C ALA A 130 7.93 -8.64 12.29
N HIS A 131 7.97 -9.86 12.83
CA HIS A 131 9.01 -10.36 13.74
C HIS A 131 9.30 -9.39 14.91
N SER A 132 8.26 -8.69 15.38
CA SER A 132 8.41 -7.66 16.42
C SER A 132 8.20 -8.26 17.81
N THR A 133 9.30 -8.39 18.55
CA THR A 133 9.30 -8.96 19.91
C THR A 133 9.00 -7.92 21.01
N ASN A 134 9.28 -6.64 20.73
CA ASN A 134 9.32 -5.58 21.76
C ASN A 134 8.28 -4.46 21.55
N ARG A 135 7.60 -4.39 20.40
CA ARG A 135 6.63 -3.32 20.09
C ARG A 135 5.49 -3.79 19.18
N GLY A 136 4.33 -4.04 19.80
CA GLY A 136 3.06 -4.26 19.10
C GLY A 136 2.38 -2.97 18.63
N LEU A 137 1.09 -3.07 18.33
CA LEU A 137 0.23 -1.96 17.94
C LEU A 137 -0.32 -1.23 19.19
N SER A 138 -0.32 0.11 19.17
CA SER A 138 -0.99 0.94 20.19
C SER A 138 -2.50 1.05 19.94
N GLU A 139 -3.26 1.56 20.92
CA GLU A 139 -4.69 1.86 20.74
C GLU A 139 -4.94 2.83 19.55
N GLN A 140 -4.06 3.82 19.37
CA GLN A 140 -4.14 4.76 18.25
C GLN A 140 -3.88 4.09 16.91
N ASP A 141 -2.96 3.12 16.86
CA ASP A 141 -2.71 2.33 15.65
C ASP A 141 -3.94 1.47 15.29
N LEU A 142 -4.60 0.90 16.29
CA LEU A 142 -5.83 0.12 16.11
C LEU A 142 -6.99 0.99 15.61
N GLU A 143 -7.17 2.22 16.10
CA GLU A 143 -8.20 3.13 15.56
C GLU A 143 -7.88 3.57 14.11
N VAL A 144 -6.61 3.71 13.72
CA VAL A 144 -6.24 3.92 12.30
C VAL A 144 -6.57 2.68 11.45
N LEU A 145 -6.26 1.47 11.91
CA LEU A 145 -6.62 0.23 11.20
C LEU A 145 -8.12 0.04 11.05
N LYS A 146 -8.90 0.39 12.07
CA LYS A 146 -10.37 0.40 12.06
C LYS A 146 -10.93 1.41 11.05
N GLY A 147 -10.29 2.58 10.94
CA GLY A 147 -10.56 3.56 9.89
C GLY A 147 -10.29 3.03 8.48
N ILE A 148 -9.17 2.31 8.28
CA ILE A 148 -8.82 1.66 7.00
C ILE A 148 -9.81 0.52 6.64
N ALA A 149 -10.22 -0.27 7.63
CA ALA A 149 -11.28 -1.27 7.46
C ALA A 149 -12.61 -0.62 7.03
N GLY A 150 -12.88 0.58 7.54
CA GLY A 150 -14.17 1.27 7.44
C GLY A 150 -15.24 0.66 8.35
N CYS A 151 -14.84 0.03 9.47
CA CYS A 151 -15.76 -0.67 10.36
C CYS A 151 -16.08 0.11 11.65
N GLY A 152 -17.27 -0.16 12.21
CA GLY A 152 -17.68 0.36 13.51
C GLY A 152 -17.32 -0.61 14.65
N ALA A 153 -18.32 -0.99 15.45
CA ALA A 153 -18.18 -2.07 16.42
C ALA A 153 -18.11 -3.46 15.75
N ASP A 154 -18.72 -3.64 14.58
CA ASP A 154 -18.80 -4.92 13.86
C ASP A 154 -17.94 -4.94 12.59
N LEU A 155 -17.00 -5.89 12.55
CA LEU A 155 -16.13 -6.20 11.42
C LEU A 155 -16.76 -7.31 10.57
N GLY A 156 -16.97 -7.07 9.27
CA GLY A 156 -17.35 -8.09 8.29
C GLY A 156 -16.16 -8.51 7.44
N ARG A 157 -16.38 -9.49 6.54
CA ARG A 157 -15.31 -10.03 5.67
C ARG A 157 -14.67 -8.96 4.78
N ASN A 158 -15.47 -8.10 4.17
CA ASN A 158 -14.98 -7.06 3.25
C ASN A 158 -14.17 -5.98 3.98
N GLU A 159 -14.58 -5.61 5.19
CA GLU A 159 -13.86 -4.67 6.06
C GLU A 159 -12.54 -5.28 6.55
N PHE A 160 -12.55 -6.59 6.89
CA PHE A 160 -11.33 -7.32 7.21
C PHE A 160 -10.36 -7.39 6.02
N ASP A 161 -10.83 -7.73 4.81
CA ASP A 161 -9.96 -7.80 3.63
C ASP A 161 -9.31 -6.43 3.32
N ARG A 162 -10.03 -5.31 3.49
CA ARG A 162 -9.46 -3.95 3.35
C ARG A 162 -8.34 -3.67 4.37
N LEU A 163 -8.58 -4.00 5.64
CA LEU A 163 -7.57 -3.89 6.70
C LEU A 163 -6.37 -4.78 6.41
N TRP A 164 -6.60 -6.04 6.05
CA TRP A 164 -5.57 -7.05 5.85
C TRP A 164 -4.67 -6.74 4.66
N TYR A 165 -5.24 -6.31 3.53
CA TYR A 165 -4.49 -5.91 2.35
C TYR A 165 -3.65 -4.64 2.58
N TRP A 166 -3.92 -3.87 3.63
CA TRP A 166 -3.05 -2.79 4.07
C TRP A 166 -2.02 -3.23 5.11
N LEU A 167 -2.46 -3.96 6.14
CA LEU A 167 -1.64 -4.36 7.28
C LEU A 167 -0.57 -5.39 6.92
N TYR A 168 -0.88 -6.35 6.04
CA TYR A 168 0.05 -7.44 5.72
C TYR A 168 1.31 -6.94 4.98
N PRO A 169 1.24 -6.12 3.92
CA PRO A 169 2.44 -5.54 3.30
C PRO A 169 3.25 -4.63 4.25
N VAL A 170 2.58 -3.95 5.19
CA VAL A 170 3.23 -3.14 6.24
C VAL A 170 4.01 -4.05 7.21
N ALA A 171 3.40 -5.14 7.69
CA ALA A 171 4.05 -6.10 8.57
C ALA A 171 5.25 -6.79 7.87
N VAL A 172 5.11 -7.23 6.61
CA VAL A 172 6.21 -7.80 5.82
C VAL A 172 7.31 -6.77 5.53
N SER A 173 7.00 -5.47 5.49
CA SER A 173 8.02 -4.44 5.38
C SER A 173 8.74 -4.21 6.72
N LEU A 174 8.01 -4.29 7.83
CA LEU A 174 8.56 -4.22 9.19
C LEU A 174 9.39 -5.44 9.59
N SER A 175 9.26 -6.60 8.93
CA SER A 175 10.11 -7.77 9.20
C SER A 175 11.55 -7.64 8.68
N LYS A 176 11.82 -6.64 7.82
CA LYS A 176 13.15 -6.36 7.27
C LYS A 176 13.99 -5.56 8.28
N ASP A 177 15.16 -6.07 8.68
CA ASP A 177 16.06 -5.49 9.70
C ASP A 177 16.20 -3.95 9.65
N LYS A 178 16.42 -3.38 8.46
CA LYS A 178 16.59 -1.91 8.26
C LYS A 178 15.35 -1.10 8.67
N ILE A 179 14.14 -1.66 8.57
CA ILE A 179 12.88 -1.01 8.96
C ILE A 179 12.47 -1.46 10.37
N ASN A 180 12.68 -2.73 10.71
CA ASN A 180 12.44 -3.28 12.05
C ASN A 180 13.18 -2.49 13.13
N SER A 181 14.45 -2.15 12.89
CA SER A 181 15.26 -1.33 13.79
C SER A 181 14.66 0.07 14.04
N LEU A 182 14.08 0.73 13.03
CA LEU A 182 13.37 2.00 13.21
C LEU A 182 12.08 1.85 14.04
N TRP A 183 11.36 0.75 13.85
CA TRP A 183 10.15 0.43 14.61
C TRP A 183 10.47 0.08 16.07
N GLY A 184 11.52 -0.70 16.32
CA GLY A 184 11.96 -1.08 17.65
C GLY A 184 12.52 0.08 18.50
N CYS A 185 12.97 1.17 17.87
CA CYS A 185 13.40 2.36 18.59
C CYS A 185 12.22 3.04 19.33
N THR A 186 12.40 3.29 20.63
CA THR A 186 11.45 4.05 21.48
C THR A 186 11.98 5.42 21.90
N ALA A 187 13.31 5.62 21.91
CA ALA A 187 13.96 6.86 22.32
C ALA A 187 15.19 7.18 21.43
N PRO A 188 15.03 8.00 20.38
CA PRO A 188 13.78 8.52 19.82
C PRO A 188 12.99 7.44 19.08
N ALA A 189 11.66 7.46 19.17
CA ALA A 189 10.82 6.65 18.27
C ALA A 189 10.90 7.22 16.84
N TRP A 190 11.41 6.44 15.88
CA TRP A 190 11.62 6.88 14.48
C TRP A 190 10.36 6.73 13.63
N ILE A 191 9.64 5.63 13.83
CA ILE A 191 8.28 5.44 13.32
C ILE A 191 7.37 5.56 14.54
N GLU A 192 6.62 6.66 14.68
CA GLU A 192 5.76 6.91 15.86
C GLU A 192 4.57 5.94 15.93
N GLY A 193 4.18 5.35 14.80
CA GLY A 193 3.13 4.35 14.69
C GLY A 193 2.59 4.24 13.27
N LEU A 194 1.41 3.64 13.14
CA LEU A 194 0.58 3.67 11.94
C LEU A 194 -0.15 5.02 11.88
N ILE A 195 0.52 6.07 11.40
CA ILE A 195 -0.03 7.44 11.37
C ILE A 195 -0.72 7.78 10.04
N THR A 196 -1.81 8.56 10.09
CA THR A 196 -2.46 9.10 8.89
C THR A 196 -1.62 10.21 8.25
N THR A 197 -1.95 10.59 7.00
CA THR A 197 -1.36 11.80 6.37
C THR A 197 -1.64 13.04 7.20
N GLU A 198 -2.85 13.18 7.76
CA GLU A 198 -3.27 14.33 8.56
C GLU A 198 -2.51 14.42 9.89
N GLU A 199 -2.34 13.29 10.60
CA GLU A 199 -1.48 13.21 11.79
C GLU A 199 -0.04 13.62 11.47
N ALA A 200 0.50 13.16 10.34
CA ALA A 200 1.86 13.45 9.91
C ALA A 200 2.05 14.93 9.54
N GLU A 201 1.12 15.56 8.82
CA GLU A 201 1.18 16.99 8.53
C GLU A 201 1.01 17.85 9.79
N ASN A 202 0.10 17.47 10.69
CA ASN A 202 -0.11 18.19 11.95
C ASN A 202 1.12 18.10 12.86
N ALA A 203 1.83 16.96 12.85
CA ALA A 203 3.13 16.80 13.51
C ALA A 203 4.23 17.73 12.95
N LEU A 204 4.06 18.29 11.74
CA LEU A 204 4.95 19.28 11.14
C LEU A 204 4.46 20.73 11.28
N ARG A 205 3.31 20.95 11.91
CA ARG A 205 2.77 22.29 12.21
C ARG A 205 3.23 22.74 13.61
N SER A 206 3.64 24.00 13.72
CA SER A 206 3.89 24.71 14.99
C SER A 206 2.64 25.45 15.46
N SER A 207 1.80 25.89 14.52
CA SER A 207 0.46 26.43 14.74
C SER A 207 -0.41 26.11 13.51
N ARG A 208 -1.67 26.55 13.47
CA ARG A 208 -2.57 26.31 12.32
C ARG A 208 -2.01 26.84 10.99
N GLU A 209 -1.21 27.90 11.04
CA GLU A 209 -0.65 28.59 9.86
C GLU A 209 0.87 28.46 9.75
N LEU A 210 1.58 28.17 10.85
CA LEU A 210 3.03 28.13 10.89
C LEU A 210 3.56 26.69 10.90
N LEU A 211 4.44 26.35 9.97
CA LEU A 211 5.15 25.06 9.98
C LEU A 211 6.28 25.01 11.02
N LYS A 212 6.80 23.82 11.29
CA LYS A 212 8.09 23.63 11.98
C LYS A 212 9.23 24.01 11.01
N LYS A 213 10.46 24.07 11.53
CA LYS A 213 11.63 24.47 10.71
C LYS A 213 11.78 23.53 9.49
N PRO A 214 12.19 24.04 8.31
CA PRO A 214 12.66 23.21 7.20
C PRO A 214 13.64 22.13 7.67
N GLY A 215 13.55 20.95 7.09
CA GLY A 215 14.29 19.77 7.55
C GLY A 215 13.62 18.97 8.67
N THR A 216 12.47 19.41 9.21
CA THR A 216 11.69 18.60 10.15
C THR A 216 10.90 17.53 9.40
N PHE A 217 11.03 16.25 9.77
CA PHE A 217 10.38 15.14 9.08
C PHE A 217 9.77 14.07 9.99
N VAL A 218 8.79 13.33 9.49
CA VAL A 218 8.19 12.14 10.14
C VAL A 218 8.08 10.98 9.14
N LEU A 219 8.20 9.74 9.64
CA LEU A 219 8.09 8.51 8.85
C LEU A 219 6.71 7.87 9.03
N ARG A 220 6.11 7.39 7.93
CA ARG A 220 4.79 6.74 7.95
C ARG A 220 4.59 5.72 6.83
N PHE A 221 3.71 4.75 7.06
CA PHE A 221 3.14 3.93 5.99
C PHE A 221 1.90 4.63 5.41
N PRO A 222 1.77 4.82 4.09
CA PRO A 222 0.61 5.50 3.52
C PRO A 222 -0.68 4.69 3.64
N THR A 223 -1.68 5.24 4.34
CA THR A 223 -3.01 4.62 4.53
C THR A 223 -3.79 4.41 3.21
N THR A 224 -3.37 5.04 2.12
CA THR A 224 -3.98 4.99 0.78
C THR A 224 -3.27 4.02 -0.18
N ARG A 225 -2.47 3.09 0.34
CA ARG A 225 -1.65 2.13 -0.43
C ARG A 225 -1.83 0.71 0.13
N SER A 226 -2.83 0.01 -0.38
CA SER A 226 -3.12 -1.40 -0.03
C SER A 226 -2.75 -2.33 -1.19
N TRP A 227 -2.44 -3.58 -0.87
CA TRP A 227 -2.13 -4.63 -1.84
C TRP A 227 -3.25 -4.77 -2.91
N PRO A 228 -2.92 -4.97 -4.20
CA PRO A 228 -1.58 -5.14 -4.79
C PRO A 228 -0.97 -3.84 -5.36
N HIS A 229 -1.28 -2.66 -4.81
CA HIS A 229 -0.61 -1.42 -5.22
C HIS A 229 0.91 -1.58 -5.01
N PRO A 230 1.79 -1.22 -5.98
CA PRO A 230 3.24 -1.41 -5.86
C PRO A 230 3.79 -0.89 -4.52
N ASP A 231 3.46 0.35 -4.16
CA ASP A 231 3.92 0.99 -2.91
C ASP A 231 3.20 0.52 -1.62
N ALA A 232 2.42 -0.57 -1.64
CA ALA A 232 1.78 -1.08 -0.43
C ALA A 232 2.85 -1.62 0.55
N GLY A 233 2.83 -1.12 1.79
CA GLY A 233 3.89 -1.39 2.77
C GLY A 233 5.15 -0.52 2.63
N SER A 234 5.28 0.29 1.58
CA SER A 234 6.42 1.20 1.43
C SER A 234 6.36 2.36 2.44
N LEU A 235 7.54 2.82 2.87
CA LEU A 235 7.69 3.90 3.84
C LEU A 235 7.72 5.26 3.12
N VAL A 236 6.97 6.23 3.62
CA VAL A 236 6.98 7.63 3.15
C VAL A 236 7.59 8.51 4.23
N VAL A 237 8.50 9.40 3.82
CA VAL A 237 8.91 10.55 4.63
C VAL A 237 8.01 11.73 4.30
N THR A 238 7.44 12.35 5.34
CA THR A 238 6.67 13.60 5.25
C THR A 238 7.48 14.67 5.96
N TYR A 239 7.78 15.79 5.28
CA TYR A 239 8.76 16.76 5.77
C TYR A 239 8.46 18.20 5.36
N VAL A 240 9.02 19.17 6.09
CA VAL A 240 8.99 20.59 5.72
C VAL A 240 10.16 20.89 4.79
N GLY A 241 9.85 21.30 3.57
CA GLY A 241 10.84 21.67 2.55
C GLY A 241 11.48 23.03 2.79
N SER A 242 12.54 23.32 2.03
CA SER A 242 13.22 24.63 2.04
C SER A 242 12.34 25.78 1.52
N ASP A 243 11.28 25.44 0.77
CA ASP A 243 10.21 26.32 0.31
C ASP A 243 9.16 26.65 1.39
N ASN A 244 9.29 26.08 2.59
CA ASN A 244 8.29 26.12 3.67
C ASN A 244 6.93 25.53 3.27
N SER A 245 6.91 24.48 2.43
CA SER A 245 5.73 23.65 2.22
C SER A 245 5.93 22.22 2.78
N ILE A 246 4.85 21.45 2.88
CA ILE A 246 4.92 20.05 3.31
C ILE A 246 5.02 19.15 2.08
N HIS A 247 6.07 18.33 2.03
CA HIS A 247 6.32 17.35 0.99
C HIS A 247 6.09 15.93 1.51
N HIS A 248 5.69 15.03 0.61
CA HIS A 248 5.60 13.60 0.87
C HIS A 248 6.44 12.85 -0.16
N ARG A 249 7.50 12.18 0.28
CA ARG A 249 8.43 11.45 -0.59
C ARG A 249 8.44 9.98 -0.23
N LEU A 250 8.21 9.13 -1.22
CA LEU A 250 8.37 7.68 -1.08
C LEU A 250 9.85 7.36 -0.89
N LEU A 251 10.19 6.55 0.10
CA LEU A 251 11.55 6.09 0.31
C LEU A 251 11.79 4.86 -0.59
N SER A 252 12.74 4.97 -1.53
CA SER A 252 13.27 3.79 -2.20
C SER A 252 14.10 3.00 -1.18
N LEU A 253 13.55 1.86 -0.76
CA LEU A 253 14.17 0.92 0.16
C LEU A 253 14.44 -0.40 -0.58
N ASP A 254 15.12 -0.31 -1.73
CA ASP A 254 15.53 -1.48 -2.49
C ASP A 254 16.42 -2.37 -1.61
N VAL A 255 16.03 -3.64 -1.47
CA VAL A 255 16.65 -4.60 -0.54
C VAL A 255 18.11 -4.93 -0.94
N SER A 256 18.45 -4.71 -2.22
CA SER A 256 19.80 -4.83 -2.77
C SER A 256 20.70 -3.63 -2.49
N ASP A 257 20.21 -2.55 -1.88
CA ASP A 257 21.02 -1.36 -1.61
C ASP A 257 22.00 -1.62 -0.45
N ALA A 258 23.14 -2.20 -0.85
CA ALA A 258 24.29 -2.56 -0.02
C ALA A 258 25.07 -1.33 0.49
N ARG A 259 24.48 -0.12 0.43
CA ARG A 259 24.94 1.02 1.22
C ARG A 259 25.11 0.62 2.68
N ALA A 260 26.37 0.60 3.11
CA ALA A 260 26.79 0.24 4.46
C ALA A 260 26.40 1.37 5.42
N GLY A 261 25.32 1.15 6.17
CA GLY A 261 24.79 2.12 7.13
C GLY A 261 23.42 1.68 7.63
N SER A 262 22.99 2.24 8.77
CA SER A 262 21.61 2.10 9.20
C SER A 262 20.69 2.97 8.33
N LEU A 263 19.39 2.67 8.31
CA LEU A 263 18.43 3.53 7.63
C LEU A 263 18.33 4.92 8.31
N GLN A 264 18.70 5.03 9.59
CA GLN A 264 18.78 6.29 10.33
C GLN A 264 19.87 7.20 9.74
N ASP A 265 21.07 6.65 9.52
CA ASP A 265 22.20 7.39 8.95
C ASP A 265 21.91 7.85 7.52
N LEU A 266 21.30 6.97 6.71
CA LEU A 266 20.93 7.28 5.32
C LEU A 266 19.86 8.38 5.24
N LEU A 267 18.88 8.39 6.17
CA LEU A 267 17.89 9.46 6.23
C LEU A 267 18.51 10.80 6.62
N LEU A 268 19.44 10.83 7.58
CA LEU A 268 20.09 12.07 8.05
C LEU A 268 21.20 12.59 7.11
N GLN A 269 21.59 11.83 6.09
CA GLN A 269 22.46 12.30 5.00
C GLN A 269 21.70 13.10 3.94
N GLU A 270 20.37 12.99 3.88
CA GLU A 270 19.55 13.75 2.95
C GLU A 270 19.45 15.21 3.40
N PRO A 271 19.81 16.20 2.55
CA PRO A 271 19.90 17.61 2.95
C PRO A 271 18.55 18.23 3.36
N GLU A 272 17.44 17.60 2.97
CA GLU A 272 16.08 18.00 3.34
C GLU A 272 15.53 17.31 4.60
N LEU A 273 16.29 16.42 5.24
CA LEU A 273 15.87 15.61 6.38
C LEU A 273 16.82 15.78 7.57
N LEU A 274 16.70 16.91 8.27
CA LEU A 274 17.65 17.34 9.30
C LEU A 274 17.29 16.89 10.72
N GLN A 275 15.99 16.81 11.05
CA GLN A 275 15.53 16.49 12.40
C GLN A 275 14.19 15.76 12.41
N LEU A 276 14.05 14.81 13.32
CA LEU A 276 12.82 14.04 13.49
C LEU A 276 11.74 14.88 14.22
N GLY A 277 10.55 14.95 13.64
CA GLY A 277 9.34 15.50 14.24
C GLY A 277 8.69 14.54 15.23
N ARG A 278 7.78 15.07 16.04
CA ARG A 278 6.97 14.30 17.01
C ARG A 278 5.50 14.37 16.64
N VAL A 279 4.84 13.22 16.72
CA VAL A 279 3.39 13.08 16.50
C VAL A 279 2.72 12.96 17.86
N ASP A 280 2.03 14.02 18.29
CA ASP A 280 1.42 14.10 19.62
C ASP A 280 0.14 13.24 19.72
N ARG A 281 0.34 11.95 19.96
CA ARG A 281 -0.74 10.95 20.08
C ARG A 281 -1.28 10.87 21.51
N LEU A 282 -2.17 11.80 21.85
CA LEU A 282 -2.94 11.72 23.10
C LEU A 282 -3.74 10.41 23.18
N PRO A 283 -3.81 9.77 24.37
CA PRO A 283 -4.72 8.65 24.63
C PRO A 283 -6.16 9.02 24.30
N THR A 284 -6.92 8.08 23.71
CA THR A 284 -8.32 8.31 23.31
C THR A 284 -9.19 8.77 24.49
N ALA A 285 -8.91 8.26 25.70
CA ALA A 285 -9.55 8.69 26.95
C ALA A 285 -9.34 10.17 27.28
N MET A 286 -8.20 10.78 26.92
CA MET A 286 -7.92 12.20 27.17
C MET A 286 -8.58 13.14 26.14
N LYS A 287 -8.80 12.68 24.91
CA LYS A 287 -9.45 13.51 23.86
C LYS A 287 -10.85 13.99 24.27
N TYR A 288 -11.59 13.19 25.03
CA TYR A 288 -12.91 13.56 25.57
C TYR A 288 -12.87 14.61 26.69
N TYR A 289 -11.74 14.78 27.40
CA TYR A 289 -11.60 15.83 28.40
C TYR A 289 -11.17 17.17 27.78
N SER A 290 -10.41 17.14 26.69
CA SER A 290 -9.98 18.35 25.95
C SER A 290 -11.08 19.01 25.11
N SER A 291 -12.25 18.38 24.98
CA SER A 291 -13.40 18.90 24.22
C SER A 291 -14.52 19.47 25.12
N VAL A 292 -14.27 19.66 26.42
CA VAL A 292 -15.24 20.14 27.42
C VAL A 292 -14.70 21.36 28.20
N LEU A 293 -13.65 22.00 27.67
CA LEU A 293 -13.03 23.26 28.14
C LEU A 293 -12.78 24.18 26.94
#